data_AF-A0A9P4U858-F1
#
_entry.id   AF-A0A9P4U858-F1
#
_cell.length_a   1.000
_cell.length_b   1.000
_cell.length_c   1.000
_cell.angle_alpha   90.00
_cell.angle_beta   90.00
_cell.angle_gamma   90.00
#
_symmetry.space_group_name_H-M   'P 1'
#
loop_
_entity.id
_entity.type
_entity.pdbx_description
1 polymer ?
#
loop_
_entity_poly.entity_id
_entity_poly.type
_entity_poly.pdbx_seq_one_letter_code
_entity_poly.pdbx_strand_id
1 'polypeptide(L)'
;MASQTPVKLAILDDYHNIAAQHFSAIDPSKLEVVTFNDTLPSYTHPRTTDADRKKLVDRLRPFAALSTMRERTPFPGELLRQLPNLKVIFATGTQFETFDKDTIKELGIQLVAAPGKGRTDGKGRGPAARAKIDIKKGGGHPTTQHAWAMILALARNIAADDAVVKGKGAAPGWQTELAVGMQGKTLGLVGFGRIGALVARVGLLAWGMKIVCWSANLNQERADQLAEEVGLPVTGGGIVAHDEPTFKAVGKKELFKNSDVISLHYVLSPRSRGIVGAQELGWMKPSGLLINTSRGPLIHEAALLDTIRSGRIRGVALDVFDIEPLPADSPWRSESWDEKGKSRVLLTPHMGYVEEETLQTWYDETVENVERYVQGKQLLHRLV
;
A
#
# COMPACT_ATOMS: atom_id res chain seq x y z
N MET A 1 46.46 7.76 12.11
CA MET A 1 45.16 7.09 12.38
C MET A 1 44.72 6.47 11.07
N ALA A 2 44.47 5.16 11.01
CA ALA A 2 43.98 4.54 9.78
C ALA A 2 42.64 5.20 9.43
N SER A 3 42.55 5.86 8.27
CA SER A 3 41.28 6.38 7.77
C SER A 3 40.36 5.18 7.56
N GLN A 4 39.37 5.01 8.44
CA GLN A 4 38.32 4.01 8.21
C GLN A 4 37.66 4.31 6.88
N THR A 5 37.53 3.30 6.02
CA THR A 5 36.78 3.42 4.77
C THR A 5 35.34 3.83 5.11
N PRO A 6 34.75 4.80 4.39
CA PRO A 6 33.38 5.22 4.64
C PRO A 6 32.42 4.04 4.51
N VAL A 7 31.37 4.04 5.32
CA VAL A 7 30.27 3.08 5.20
C VAL A 7 29.61 3.31 3.84
N LYS A 8 29.55 2.28 3.00
CA LYS A 8 28.80 2.32 1.75
C LYS A 8 27.33 1.99 2.02
N LEU A 9 26.47 2.98 1.84
CA LEU A 9 25.01 2.89 1.99
C LEU A 9 24.34 2.96 0.62
N ALA A 10 23.48 1.98 0.32
CA ALA A 10 22.54 2.10 -0.80
C ALA A 10 21.17 2.57 -0.29
N ILE A 11 20.63 3.60 -0.92
CA ILE A 11 19.22 3.98 -0.79
C ILE A 11 18.47 3.35 -1.95
N LEU A 12 17.55 2.44 -1.65
CA LEU A 12 16.81 1.69 -2.64
C LEU A 12 15.48 2.39 -2.97
N ASP A 13 15.07 2.25 -4.23
CA ASP A 13 13.70 2.50 -4.68
C ASP A 13 13.20 3.94 -4.44
N ASP A 14 14.08 4.95 -4.49
CA ASP A 14 13.73 6.36 -4.29
C ASP A 14 13.20 7.01 -5.58
N TYR A 15 12.02 6.58 -6.04
CA TYR A 15 11.40 7.10 -7.27
C TYR A 15 11.26 8.62 -7.32
N HIS A 16 11.11 9.28 -6.18
CA HIS A 16 10.89 10.73 -6.10
C HIS A 16 12.18 11.52 -5.99
N ASN A 17 13.32 10.82 -5.84
CA ASN A 17 14.64 11.42 -5.66
C ASN A 17 14.69 12.44 -4.52
N ILE A 18 14.01 12.14 -3.40
CA ILE A 18 13.93 13.05 -2.25
C ILE A 18 14.89 12.66 -1.13
N ALA A 19 15.52 11.50 -1.19
CA ALA A 19 16.35 11.02 -0.08
C ALA A 19 17.62 11.85 0.10
N ALA A 20 18.28 12.25 -1.00
CA ALA A 20 19.60 12.87 -0.99
C ALA A 20 19.73 14.07 -0.04
N GLN A 21 18.69 14.91 0.05
CA GLN A 21 18.70 16.09 0.92
C GLN A 21 18.83 15.74 2.41
N HIS A 22 18.32 14.58 2.85
CA HIS A 22 18.35 14.16 4.25
C HIS A 22 19.74 13.69 4.67
N PHE A 23 20.48 13.03 3.78
CA PHE A 23 21.81 12.46 4.10
C PHE A 23 22.96 13.46 3.90
N SER A 24 22.70 14.61 3.29
CA SER A 24 23.72 15.61 2.90
C SER A 24 24.54 16.19 4.06
N ALA A 25 24.03 16.14 5.29
CA ALA A 25 24.71 16.63 6.49
C ALA A 25 25.74 15.64 7.07
N ILE A 26 25.75 14.39 6.61
CA ILE A 26 26.65 13.36 7.10
C ILE A 26 28.02 13.53 6.40
N ASP A 27 29.08 13.53 7.20
CA ASP A 27 30.48 13.63 6.76
C ASP A 27 30.81 12.59 5.67
N PRO A 28 31.18 13.00 4.44
CA PRO A 28 31.52 12.09 3.35
C PRO A 28 32.71 11.17 3.63
N SER A 29 33.58 11.53 4.58
CA SER A 29 34.67 10.64 5.03
C SER A 29 34.15 9.44 5.84
N LYS A 30 32.90 9.48 6.31
CA LYS A 30 32.26 8.43 7.11
C LYS A 30 31.17 7.68 6.36
N LEU A 31 30.52 8.31 5.38
CA LEU A 31 29.40 7.74 4.64
C LEU A 31 29.51 8.03 3.14
N GLU A 32 29.47 6.98 2.33
CA GLU A 32 29.31 7.04 0.88
C GLU A 32 27.88 6.58 0.57
N VAL A 33 27.08 7.45 -0.07
CA VAL A 33 25.68 7.16 -0.40
C VAL A 33 25.53 6.95 -1.90
N VAL A 34 24.88 5.86 -2.27
CA VAL A 34 24.42 5.61 -3.64
C VAL A 34 22.90 5.46 -3.62
N THR A 35 22.22 6.25 -4.44
CA THR A 35 20.75 6.21 -4.55
C THR A 35 20.34 5.51 -5.84
N PHE A 36 19.38 4.59 -5.72
CA PHE A 36 18.70 3.97 -6.85
C PHE A 36 17.28 4.51 -6.94
N ASN A 37 16.93 5.12 -8.07
CA ASN A 37 15.60 5.69 -8.32
C ASN A 37 14.66 4.68 -9.05
N ASP A 38 15.11 3.44 -9.22
CA ASP A 38 14.41 2.32 -9.83
C ASP A 38 14.38 1.10 -8.88
N THR A 39 13.36 0.27 -9.01
CA THR A 39 13.28 -1.05 -8.36
C THR A 39 13.54 -2.16 -9.38
N LEU A 40 14.43 -3.09 -9.02
CA LEU A 40 14.61 -4.32 -9.79
C LEU A 40 13.50 -5.32 -9.47
N PRO A 41 13.21 -6.26 -10.38
CA PRO A 41 12.21 -7.30 -10.12
C PRO A 41 12.41 -8.02 -8.78
N SER A 42 11.30 -8.27 -8.09
CA SER A 42 11.28 -8.95 -6.79
C SER A 42 12.00 -10.30 -6.85
N TYR A 43 12.96 -10.53 -5.94
CA TYR A 43 13.74 -11.78 -5.89
C TYR A 43 12.87 -13.04 -5.77
N THR A 44 11.79 -12.94 -4.98
CA THR A 44 10.92 -14.06 -4.61
C THR A 44 9.80 -14.31 -5.61
N HIS A 45 9.61 -13.44 -6.60
CA HIS A 45 8.51 -13.59 -7.53
C HIS A 45 8.79 -14.75 -8.52
N PRO A 46 7.83 -15.66 -8.79
CA PRO A 46 8.06 -16.84 -9.64
C PRO A 46 8.47 -16.53 -11.08
N ARG A 47 8.06 -15.37 -11.60
CA ARG A 47 8.45 -14.89 -12.95
C ARG A 47 9.81 -14.19 -13.00
N THR A 48 10.48 -13.97 -11.87
CA THR A 48 11.79 -13.32 -11.85
C THR A 48 12.85 -14.29 -12.35
N THR A 49 13.55 -13.89 -13.42
CA THR A 49 14.60 -14.72 -14.04
C THR A 49 15.84 -14.78 -13.17
N ASP A 50 16.67 -15.82 -13.33
CA ASP A 50 17.95 -15.91 -12.62
C ASP A 50 18.90 -14.77 -12.97
N ALA A 51 18.83 -14.26 -14.21
CA ALA A 51 19.58 -13.08 -14.62
C ALA A 51 19.15 -11.84 -13.83
N ASP A 52 17.85 -11.64 -13.60
CA ASP A 52 17.35 -10.50 -12.81
C ASP A 52 17.63 -10.66 -11.31
N ARG A 53 17.53 -11.88 -10.77
CA ARG A 53 17.99 -12.19 -9.40
C ARG A 53 19.46 -11.83 -9.24
N LYS A 54 20.30 -12.22 -10.20
CA LYS A 54 21.72 -11.91 -10.20
C LYS A 54 21.97 -10.40 -10.26
N LYS A 55 21.24 -9.64 -11.09
CA LYS A 55 21.34 -8.17 -11.13
C LYS A 55 21.07 -7.54 -9.77
N LEU A 56 20.08 -8.03 -9.03
CA LEU A 56 19.79 -7.53 -7.68
C LEU A 56 20.92 -7.87 -6.71
N VAL A 57 21.42 -9.10 -6.73
CA VAL A 57 22.59 -9.51 -5.91
C VAL A 57 23.79 -8.63 -6.22
N ASP A 58 24.14 -8.47 -7.49
CA ASP A 58 25.29 -7.66 -7.92
C ASP A 58 25.12 -6.18 -7.52
N ARG A 59 23.89 -5.64 -7.61
CA ARG A 59 23.57 -4.27 -7.19
C ARG A 59 23.77 -4.08 -5.69
N LEU A 60 23.36 -5.03 -4.86
CA LEU A 60 23.38 -4.89 -3.40
C LEU A 60 24.71 -5.33 -2.76
N ARG A 61 25.45 -6.24 -3.39
CA ARG A 61 26.69 -6.85 -2.86
C ARG A 61 27.75 -5.84 -2.38
N PRO A 62 27.97 -4.67 -3.02
CA PRO A 62 29.01 -3.72 -2.58
C PRO A 62 28.70 -2.99 -1.26
N PHE A 63 27.46 -3.03 -0.78
CA PHE A 63 26.99 -2.15 0.30
C PHE A 63 27.03 -2.83 1.66
N ALA A 64 27.47 -2.07 2.68
CA ALA A 64 27.45 -2.50 4.07
C ALA A 64 26.15 -2.11 4.79
N ALA A 65 25.45 -1.10 4.27
CA ALA A 65 24.19 -0.63 4.79
C ALA A 65 23.17 -0.46 3.65
N LEU A 66 21.89 -0.73 3.94
CA LEU A 66 20.77 -0.48 3.02
C LEU A 66 19.75 0.42 3.69
N SER A 67 19.21 1.40 2.96
CA SER A 67 18.02 2.19 3.31
C SER A 67 16.91 1.80 2.34
N THR A 68 15.82 1.25 2.87
CA THR A 68 14.78 0.58 2.07
C THR A 68 13.43 1.24 2.30
N MET A 69 12.66 1.40 1.21
CA MET A 69 11.31 1.97 1.28
C MET A 69 10.27 0.86 1.42
N ARG A 70 9.72 0.71 2.62
CA ARG A 70 8.78 -0.37 2.98
C ARG A 70 9.33 -1.72 2.49
N GLU A 71 8.52 -2.44 1.71
CA GLU A 71 8.83 -3.76 1.18
C GLU A 71 8.93 -3.72 -0.36
N ARG A 72 9.32 -2.58 -0.95
CA ARG A 72 9.54 -2.47 -2.41
C ARG A 72 10.57 -3.50 -2.90
N THR A 73 11.61 -3.72 -2.10
CA THR A 73 12.57 -4.81 -2.28
C THR A 73 12.41 -5.82 -1.14
N PRO A 74 12.06 -7.09 -1.41
CA PRO A 74 12.00 -8.15 -0.40
C PRO A 74 13.41 -8.71 -0.08
N PHE A 75 13.59 -9.25 1.13
CA PHE A 75 14.86 -9.82 1.60
C PHE A 75 14.70 -11.26 2.09
N PRO A 76 14.52 -12.25 1.19
CA PRO A 76 14.53 -13.66 1.56
C PRO A 76 15.94 -14.11 1.98
N GLY A 77 16.03 -15.19 2.75
CA GLY A 77 17.32 -15.73 3.21
C GLY A 77 18.30 -16.06 2.09
N GLU A 78 17.81 -16.53 0.95
CA GLU A 78 18.63 -16.82 -0.24
C GLU A 78 19.35 -15.57 -0.79
N LEU A 79 18.66 -14.43 -0.81
CA LEU A 79 19.27 -13.15 -1.21
C LEU A 79 20.28 -12.70 -0.15
N LEU A 80 19.88 -12.69 1.13
CA LEU A 80 20.71 -12.20 2.24
C LEU A 80 22.06 -12.93 2.33
N ARG A 81 22.07 -14.26 2.14
CA ARG A 81 23.31 -15.06 2.16
C ARG A 81 24.30 -14.72 1.03
N GLN A 82 23.85 -14.04 -0.01
CA GLN A 82 24.69 -13.60 -1.12
C GLN A 82 25.26 -12.18 -0.94
N LEU A 83 24.94 -11.52 0.19
CA LEU A 83 25.35 -10.15 0.53
C LEU A 83 26.36 -10.14 1.71
N PRO A 84 27.61 -10.62 1.51
CA PRO A 84 28.57 -10.81 2.61
C PRO A 84 28.99 -9.52 3.32
N ASN A 85 28.86 -8.39 2.62
CA ASN A 85 29.22 -7.08 3.17
C ASN A 85 28.11 -6.46 4.02
N LEU A 86 26.86 -6.90 3.86
CA LEU A 86 25.70 -6.29 4.50
C LEU A 86 25.77 -6.46 6.03
N LYS A 87 25.62 -5.37 6.77
CA LYS A 87 25.63 -5.31 8.24
C LYS A 87 24.37 -4.69 8.83
N VAL A 88 23.71 -3.81 8.11
CA VAL A 88 22.50 -3.12 8.61
C VAL A 88 21.51 -2.83 7.49
N ILE A 89 20.22 -3.03 7.78
CA ILE A 89 19.09 -2.63 6.94
C ILE A 89 18.26 -1.63 7.75
N PHE A 90 18.19 -0.39 7.27
CA PHE A 90 17.24 0.62 7.72
C PHE A 90 15.99 0.51 6.83
N ALA A 91 14.84 0.21 7.43
CA ALA A 91 13.62 -0.06 6.69
C ALA A 91 12.47 0.83 7.17
N THR A 92 11.80 1.50 6.22
CA THR A 92 10.70 2.39 6.56
C THR A 92 9.44 1.62 6.95
N GLY A 93 8.73 2.08 7.98
CA GLY A 93 7.59 1.38 8.57
C GLY A 93 7.96 0.40 9.69
N THR A 94 7.01 -0.47 10.04
CA THR A 94 7.11 -1.36 11.21
C THR A 94 6.76 -2.83 10.92
N GLN A 95 6.32 -3.14 9.70
CA GLN A 95 5.88 -4.47 9.29
C GLN A 95 6.60 -4.84 7.99
N PHE A 96 7.26 -6.01 8.02
CA PHE A 96 8.16 -6.53 6.99
C PHE A 96 7.95 -8.04 6.89
N GLU A 97 6.90 -8.46 6.17
CA GLU A 97 6.53 -9.87 6.01
C GLU A 97 7.41 -10.58 4.97
N THR A 98 7.98 -9.81 4.04
CA THR A 98 8.86 -10.31 2.97
C THR A 98 10.34 -10.35 3.36
N PHE A 99 10.65 -10.03 4.62
CA PHE A 99 12.02 -10.02 5.15
C PHE A 99 12.19 -11.26 6.01
N ASP A 100 13.18 -12.09 5.69
CA ASP A 100 13.54 -13.27 6.47
C ASP A 100 14.34 -12.85 7.72
N LYS A 101 13.61 -12.52 8.78
CA LYS A 101 14.18 -12.03 10.05
C LYS A 101 15.07 -13.06 10.75
N ASP A 102 14.80 -14.35 10.54
CA ASP A 102 15.61 -15.42 11.11
C ASP A 102 16.98 -15.47 10.43
N THR A 103 17.02 -15.41 9.10
CA THR A 103 18.29 -15.30 8.37
C THR A 103 19.02 -13.98 8.66
N ILE A 104 18.31 -12.85 8.79
CA ILE A 104 18.91 -11.57 9.21
C ILE A 104 19.63 -11.73 10.56
N LYS A 105 18.98 -12.37 11.54
CA LYS A 105 19.54 -12.64 12.86
C LYS A 105 20.74 -13.58 12.79
N GLU A 106 20.62 -14.68 12.06
CA GLU A 106 21.67 -15.69 11.87
C GLU A 106 22.95 -15.05 11.29
N LEU A 107 22.81 -14.17 10.31
CA LEU A 107 23.93 -13.50 9.64
C LEU A 107 24.47 -12.30 10.44
N GLY A 108 23.88 -11.98 11.60
CA GLY A 108 24.28 -10.84 12.42
C GLY A 108 23.99 -9.47 11.77
N ILE A 109 23.03 -9.42 10.85
CA ILE A 109 22.58 -8.19 10.20
C ILE A 109 21.61 -7.47 11.15
N GLN A 110 21.82 -6.17 11.39
CA GLN A 110 20.89 -5.36 12.18
C GLN A 110 19.69 -4.94 11.33
N LEU A 111 18.47 -5.12 11.82
CA LEU A 111 17.27 -4.57 11.19
C LEU A 111 16.73 -3.42 12.02
N VAL A 112 16.65 -2.23 11.43
CA VAL A 112 16.23 -0.99 12.10
C VAL A 112 14.99 -0.43 11.42
N ALA A 113 13.92 -0.23 12.19
CA ALA A 113 12.67 0.33 11.68
C ALA A 113 12.65 1.86 11.77
N ALA A 114 12.07 2.52 10.76
CA ALA A 114 11.63 3.92 10.85
C ALA A 114 10.10 3.95 11.05
N PRO A 115 9.59 4.03 12.30
CA PRO A 115 8.17 3.85 12.59
C PRO A 115 7.27 5.03 12.20
N GLY A 116 7.80 6.17 11.76
CA GLY A 116 7.02 7.38 11.46
C GLY A 116 6.65 8.20 12.69
N LYS A 117 7.45 8.12 13.75
CA LYS A 117 7.39 8.89 15.00
C LYS A 117 8.27 10.14 14.98
N GLY A 118 9.05 10.38 13.92
CA GLY A 118 9.96 11.51 13.79
C GLY A 118 11.24 11.35 14.61
N ARG A 119 12.18 12.27 14.38
CA ARG A 119 13.50 12.24 15.04
C ARG A 119 13.39 12.52 16.53
N THR A 120 14.28 11.87 17.29
CA THR A 120 14.34 12.03 18.75
C THR A 120 15.24 13.19 19.19
N ASP A 121 16.07 13.71 18.29
CA ASP A 121 17.05 14.75 18.58
C ASP A 121 16.59 16.18 18.21
N GLY A 122 15.33 16.33 17.80
CA GLY A 122 14.73 17.62 17.44
C GLY A 122 15.21 18.20 16.09
N LYS A 123 16.00 17.47 15.29
CA LYS A 123 16.51 17.94 13.99
C LYS A 123 15.66 17.51 12.79
N GLY A 124 14.40 17.13 13.01
CA GLY A 124 13.48 16.74 11.94
C GLY A 124 13.24 17.87 10.96
N ARG A 125 13.29 17.58 9.65
CA ARG A 125 12.87 18.48 8.57
C ARG A 125 11.38 18.32 8.29
N GLY A 126 10.82 17.13 8.51
CA GLY A 126 9.40 16.89 8.44
C GLY A 126 8.60 17.65 9.51
N PRO A 127 7.29 17.82 9.33
CA PRO A 127 6.43 18.33 10.39
C PRO A 127 6.62 17.48 11.66
N ALA A 128 6.46 18.10 12.83
CA ALA A 128 6.54 17.39 14.10
C ALA A 128 5.73 16.09 14.02
N ALA A 129 6.30 15.00 14.55
CA ALA A 129 5.69 13.68 14.58
C ALA A 129 4.17 13.79 14.67
N ARG A 130 3.42 13.29 13.67
CA ARG A 130 1.96 13.46 13.60
C ARG A 130 1.41 13.27 15.00
N ALA A 131 0.95 14.37 15.61
CA ALA A 131 0.35 14.31 16.94
C ALA A 131 -0.67 13.18 16.88
N LYS A 132 -0.70 12.29 17.89
CA LYS A 132 -1.68 11.21 17.90
C LYS A 132 -3.08 11.84 17.85
N ILE A 133 -3.63 11.99 16.64
CA ILE A 133 -4.97 12.50 16.45
C ILE A 133 -5.86 11.40 16.99
N ASP A 134 -6.67 11.76 17.99
CA ASP A 134 -7.73 10.88 18.46
C ASP A 134 -8.65 10.60 17.28
N ILE A 135 -8.64 9.35 16.81
CA ILE A 135 -9.35 8.95 15.61
C ILE A 135 -10.85 9.24 15.69
N LYS A 136 -11.40 9.25 16.91
CA LYS A 136 -12.79 9.59 17.20
C LYS A 136 -13.09 11.06 16.89
N LYS A 137 -12.08 11.94 17.01
CA LYS A 137 -12.17 13.38 16.69
C LYS A 137 -11.76 13.73 15.27
N GLY A 138 -11.20 12.79 14.51
CA GLY A 138 -10.78 13.00 13.12
C GLY A 138 -9.46 12.30 12.80
N GLY A 139 -8.94 12.55 11.59
CA GLY A 139 -7.70 11.91 11.11
C GLY A 139 -7.92 10.56 10.44
N GLY A 140 -6.86 10.03 9.85
CA GLY A 140 -6.90 8.79 9.09
C GLY A 140 -5.52 8.31 8.65
N HIS A 141 -5.44 7.04 8.28
CA HIS A 141 -4.23 6.49 7.67
C HIS A 141 -4.10 7.04 6.22
N PRO A 142 -2.88 7.32 5.70
CA PRO A 142 -2.71 7.76 4.31
C PRO A 142 -3.44 6.87 3.30
N THR A 143 -3.38 5.55 3.50
CA THR A 143 -4.07 4.57 2.65
C THR A 143 -5.59 4.67 2.70
N THR A 144 -6.17 5.12 3.82
CA THR A 144 -7.61 5.40 3.89
C THR A 144 -7.97 6.56 2.96
N GLN A 145 -7.15 7.62 2.92
CA GLN A 145 -7.35 8.75 2.02
C GLN A 145 -7.22 8.31 0.55
N HIS A 146 -6.17 7.54 0.24
CA HIS A 146 -5.96 7.02 -1.12
C HIS A 146 -7.07 6.08 -1.58
N ALA A 147 -7.56 5.19 -0.70
CA ALA A 147 -8.70 4.32 -1.02
C ALA A 147 -9.95 5.12 -1.38
N TRP A 148 -10.25 6.20 -0.63
CA TRP A 148 -11.38 7.07 -0.96
C TRP A 148 -11.17 7.91 -2.21
N ALA A 149 -9.94 8.39 -2.45
CA ALA A 149 -9.60 9.04 -3.70
C ALA A 149 -9.87 8.12 -4.89
N MET A 150 -9.45 6.85 -4.80
CA MET A 150 -9.68 5.82 -5.84
C MET A 150 -11.17 5.49 -6.01
N ILE A 151 -11.92 5.30 -4.91
CA ILE A 151 -13.38 5.07 -4.95
C ILE A 151 -14.09 6.22 -5.68
N LEU A 152 -13.83 7.46 -5.26
CA LEU A 152 -14.50 8.63 -5.81
C LEU A 152 -14.08 8.91 -7.25
N ALA A 153 -12.78 8.78 -7.57
CA ALA A 153 -12.29 8.96 -8.93
C ALA A 153 -12.93 7.98 -9.91
N LEU A 154 -13.05 6.70 -9.52
CA LEU A 154 -13.72 5.69 -10.34
C LEU A 154 -15.23 5.93 -10.42
N ALA A 155 -15.89 6.20 -9.29
CA ALA A 155 -17.34 6.39 -9.25
C ALA A 155 -17.79 7.65 -10.01
N ARG A 156 -16.98 8.70 -9.98
CA ARG A 156 -17.26 10.01 -10.58
C ARG A 156 -16.55 10.24 -11.92
N ASN A 157 -15.99 9.19 -12.51
CA ASN A 157 -15.36 9.22 -13.84
C ASN A 157 -14.17 10.20 -13.97
N ILE A 158 -13.58 10.65 -12.86
CA ILE A 158 -12.67 11.82 -12.82
C ILE A 158 -11.52 11.70 -13.83
N ALA A 159 -10.80 10.58 -13.82
CA ALA A 159 -9.64 10.41 -14.71
C ALA A 159 -10.04 10.34 -16.19
N ALA A 160 -11.17 9.70 -16.49
CA ALA A 160 -11.69 9.60 -17.86
C ALA A 160 -12.20 10.96 -18.36
N ASP A 161 -12.94 11.68 -17.53
CA ASP A 161 -13.49 12.99 -17.86
C ASP A 161 -12.36 14.02 -18.03
N ASP A 162 -11.32 13.97 -17.19
CA ASP A 162 -10.10 14.76 -17.34
C ASP A 162 -9.41 14.48 -18.69
N ALA A 163 -9.28 13.21 -19.06
CA ALA A 163 -8.69 12.82 -20.34
C ALA A 163 -9.52 13.35 -21.53
N VAL A 164 -10.85 13.25 -21.47
CA VAL A 164 -11.77 13.75 -22.51
C VAL A 164 -11.65 15.27 -22.67
N VAL A 165 -11.66 16.03 -21.58
CA VAL A 165 -11.52 17.50 -21.64
C VAL A 165 -10.16 17.91 -22.25
N LYS A 166 -9.10 17.12 -21.98
CA LYS A 166 -7.76 17.34 -22.53
C LYS A 166 -7.57 16.75 -23.94
N GLY A 167 -8.56 16.08 -24.51
CA GLY A 167 -8.46 15.37 -25.79
C GLY A 167 -7.44 14.22 -25.78
N LYS A 168 -7.19 13.60 -24.62
CA LYS A 168 -6.28 12.45 -24.46
C LYS A 168 -7.06 11.15 -24.53
N GLY A 169 -6.64 10.22 -25.39
CA GLY A 169 -7.15 8.84 -25.41
C GLY A 169 -8.60 8.65 -25.87
N ALA A 170 -9.39 9.73 -25.97
CA ALA A 170 -10.75 9.75 -26.49
C ALA A 170 -10.98 11.03 -27.29
N ALA A 171 -12.05 11.06 -28.11
CA ALA A 171 -12.45 12.28 -28.81
C ALA A 171 -12.79 13.38 -27.78
N PRO A 172 -12.33 14.63 -28.01
CA PRO A 172 -12.65 15.73 -27.11
C PRO A 172 -14.18 15.91 -27.03
N GLY A 173 -14.68 16.11 -25.82
CA GLY A 173 -16.11 16.21 -25.53
C GLY A 173 -16.38 17.01 -24.26
N TRP A 174 -17.65 17.36 -24.02
CA TRP A 174 -18.04 18.14 -22.85
C TRP A 174 -18.64 17.29 -21.72
N GLN A 175 -19.46 16.30 -22.07
CA GLN A 175 -20.05 15.35 -21.13
C GLN A 175 -19.76 13.93 -21.61
N THR A 176 -19.57 13.03 -20.64
CA THR A 176 -19.20 11.64 -20.86
C THR A 176 -20.35 10.71 -20.44
N GLU A 177 -20.13 9.84 -19.47
CA GLU A 177 -21.10 8.88 -18.95
C GLU A 177 -21.64 9.30 -17.59
N LEU A 178 -22.79 8.74 -17.21
CA LEU A 178 -23.38 8.98 -15.90
C LEU A 178 -22.46 8.49 -14.79
N ALA A 179 -22.14 9.37 -13.84
CA ALA A 179 -21.42 9.05 -12.62
C ALA A 179 -22.31 8.26 -11.62
N VAL A 180 -21.66 7.56 -10.69
CA VAL A 180 -22.32 6.86 -9.58
C VAL A 180 -22.18 7.68 -8.31
N GLY A 181 -23.32 8.12 -7.76
CA GLY A 181 -23.38 8.72 -6.43
C GLY A 181 -23.25 7.67 -5.32
N MET A 182 -22.64 8.01 -4.19
CA MET A 182 -22.42 7.06 -3.08
C MET A 182 -23.60 6.98 -2.10
N GLN A 183 -24.49 7.98 -2.09
CA GLN A 183 -25.54 8.09 -1.08
C GLN A 183 -26.45 6.87 -1.06
N GLY A 184 -26.65 6.31 0.15
CA GLY A 184 -27.51 5.15 0.38
C GLY A 184 -26.98 3.83 -0.16
N LYS A 185 -25.81 3.81 -0.82
CA LYS A 185 -25.21 2.59 -1.38
C LYS A 185 -24.54 1.73 -0.32
N THR A 186 -24.31 0.48 -0.66
CA THR A 186 -23.65 -0.49 0.22
C THR A 186 -22.15 -0.57 -0.07
N LEU A 187 -21.33 -0.30 0.94
CA LEU A 187 -19.88 -0.48 0.93
C LEU A 187 -19.54 -1.83 1.59
N GLY A 188 -18.96 -2.74 0.80
CA GLY A 188 -18.45 -4.03 1.24
C GLY A 188 -16.96 -3.99 1.51
N LEU A 189 -16.55 -4.37 2.72
CA LEU A 189 -15.14 -4.40 3.11
C LEU A 189 -14.66 -5.85 3.24
N VAL A 190 -13.76 -6.25 2.33
CA VAL A 190 -13.05 -7.55 2.39
C VAL A 190 -11.78 -7.34 3.19
N GLY A 191 -11.79 -7.78 4.44
CA GLY A 191 -10.78 -7.40 5.43
C GLY A 191 -11.31 -6.25 6.27
N PHE A 192 -11.53 -6.50 7.56
CA PHE A 192 -12.11 -5.54 8.47
C PHE A 192 -11.24 -5.37 9.72
N GLY A 193 -10.05 -4.81 9.49
CA GLY A 193 -9.17 -4.33 10.55
C GLY A 193 -9.19 -2.81 10.65
N ARG A 194 -8.11 -2.23 11.20
CA ARG A 194 -7.97 -0.78 11.40
C ARG A 194 -8.28 0.04 10.14
N ILE A 195 -7.62 -0.23 9.01
CA ILE A 195 -7.82 0.55 7.77
C ILE A 195 -9.25 0.38 7.23
N GLY A 196 -9.78 -0.85 7.21
CA GLY A 196 -11.15 -1.12 6.75
C GLY A 196 -12.21 -0.40 7.57
N ALA A 197 -12.06 -0.36 8.89
CA ALA A 197 -12.95 0.39 9.78
C ALA A 197 -12.88 1.91 9.54
N LEU A 198 -11.70 2.47 9.24
CA LEU A 198 -11.56 3.87 8.86
C LEU A 198 -12.24 4.19 7.53
N VAL A 199 -12.08 3.32 6.53
CA VAL A 199 -12.76 3.47 5.23
C VAL A 199 -14.27 3.41 5.42
N ALA A 200 -14.76 2.45 6.22
CA ALA A 200 -16.18 2.33 6.56
C ALA A 200 -16.73 3.56 7.29
N ARG A 201 -16.00 4.08 8.29
CA ARG A 201 -16.39 5.28 9.04
C ARG A 201 -16.61 6.48 8.11
N VAL A 202 -15.68 6.69 7.19
CA VAL A 202 -15.76 7.75 6.20
C VAL A 202 -17.05 7.55 5.39
N GLY A 203 -17.20 6.42 4.69
CA GLY A 203 -18.39 6.14 3.85
C GLY A 203 -19.73 6.29 4.56
N LEU A 204 -19.80 5.85 5.82
CA LEU A 204 -20.98 5.99 6.65
C LEU A 204 -21.27 7.46 6.98
N LEU A 205 -20.29 8.21 7.48
CA LEU A 205 -20.51 9.57 8.01
C LEU A 205 -20.72 10.62 6.91
N ALA A 206 -19.90 10.63 5.85
CA ALA A 206 -19.99 11.73 4.88
C ALA A 206 -20.84 11.42 3.64
N TRP A 207 -21.19 10.15 3.40
CA TRP A 207 -21.98 9.73 2.24
C TRP A 207 -23.25 8.97 2.65
N GLY A 208 -23.43 8.59 3.91
CA GLY A 208 -24.58 7.79 4.32
C GLY A 208 -24.62 6.43 3.62
N MET A 209 -23.46 5.76 3.51
CA MET A 209 -23.39 4.39 2.99
C MET A 209 -23.74 3.36 4.06
N LYS A 210 -24.31 2.23 3.64
CA LYS A 210 -24.50 1.03 4.48
C LYS A 210 -23.21 0.22 4.49
N ILE A 211 -22.79 -0.26 5.64
CA ILE A 211 -21.52 -0.99 5.79
C ILE A 211 -21.78 -2.48 5.99
N VAL A 212 -21.25 -3.30 5.08
CA VAL A 212 -21.15 -4.75 5.25
C VAL A 212 -19.68 -5.15 5.23
N CYS A 213 -19.30 -6.08 6.08
CA CYS A 213 -17.89 -6.43 6.27
C CYS A 213 -17.70 -7.95 6.43
N TRP A 214 -16.55 -8.42 5.98
CA TRP A 214 -16.18 -9.83 6.11
C TRP A 214 -14.67 -9.97 6.29
N SER A 215 -14.26 -10.92 7.12
CA SER A 215 -12.91 -11.52 7.14
C SER A 215 -13.03 -12.96 7.59
N ALA A 216 -12.00 -13.79 7.37
CA ALA A 216 -12.07 -15.22 7.68
C ALA A 216 -12.52 -15.53 9.12
N ASN A 217 -12.12 -14.70 10.09
CA ASN A 217 -12.43 -14.87 11.51
C ASN A 217 -13.28 -13.72 12.09
N LEU A 218 -13.94 -12.92 11.24
CA LEU A 218 -14.77 -11.80 11.71
C LEU A 218 -16.12 -12.31 12.21
N ASN A 219 -16.51 -11.89 13.42
CA ASN A 219 -17.86 -12.01 13.95
C ASN A 219 -18.45 -10.61 14.20
N GLN A 220 -19.75 -10.55 14.52
CA GLN A 220 -20.44 -9.27 14.75
C GLN A 220 -19.85 -8.51 15.94
N GLU A 221 -19.55 -9.19 17.04
CA GLU A 221 -18.94 -8.58 18.23
C GLU A 221 -17.64 -7.83 17.91
N ARG A 222 -16.76 -8.41 17.07
CA ARG A 222 -15.52 -7.74 16.66
C ARG A 222 -15.79 -6.55 15.74
N ALA A 223 -16.81 -6.63 14.88
CA ALA A 223 -17.21 -5.49 14.06
C ALA A 223 -17.75 -4.33 14.93
N ASP A 224 -18.52 -4.64 15.97
CA ASP A 224 -19.05 -3.67 16.92
C ASP A 224 -17.93 -2.99 17.72
N GLN A 225 -16.96 -3.76 18.23
CA GLN A 225 -15.76 -3.21 18.87
C GLN A 225 -15.01 -2.23 17.94
N LEU A 226 -14.85 -2.60 16.67
CA LEU A 226 -14.21 -1.73 15.68
C LEU A 226 -15.01 -0.45 15.42
N ALA A 227 -16.34 -0.48 15.49
CA ALA A 227 -17.18 0.71 15.42
C ALA A 227 -16.86 1.67 16.58
N GLU A 228 -16.82 1.17 17.81
CA GLU A 228 -16.48 1.97 18.99
C GLU A 228 -15.05 2.52 18.95
N GLU A 229 -14.09 1.72 18.50
CA GLU A 229 -12.68 2.10 18.32
C GLU A 229 -12.55 3.30 17.37
N VAL A 230 -13.38 3.36 16.31
CA VAL A 230 -13.40 4.49 15.36
C VAL A 230 -14.41 5.59 15.74
N GLY A 231 -15.02 5.50 16.92
CA GLY A 231 -15.90 6.54 17.48
C GLY A 231 -17.31 6.56 16.90
N LEU A 232 -17.83 5.41 16.49
CA LEU A 232 -19.20 5.22 16.03
C LEU A 232 -20.00 4.43 17.07
N PRO A 233 -21.34 4.60 17.13
CA PRO A 233 -22.18 3.71 17.91
C PRO A 233 -22.19 2.31 17.28
N VAL A 234 -22.44 1.27 18.07
CA VAL A 234 -22.50 -0.12 17.58
C VAL A 234 -23.75 -0.39 16.75
N THR A 235 -24.85 0.32 17.00
CA THR A 235 -26.09 0.29 16.21
C THR A 235 -26.53 1.70 15.79
N GLY A 236 -27.38 1.80 14.77
CA GLY A 236 -27.98 3.09 14.37
C GLY A 236 -27.00 4.12 13.80
N GLY A 237 -25.80 3.71 13.38
CA GLY A 237 -24.81 4.60 12.79
C GLY A 237 -25.19 5.06 11.38
N GLY A 238 -25.19 6.37 11.14
CA GLY A 238 -25.43 6.91 9.80
C GLY A 238 -26.90 6.81 9.39
N ILE A 239 -27.19 6.04 8.34
CA ILE A 239 -28.55 5.94 7.76
C ILE A 239 -29.29 4.63 8.09
N VAL A 240 -28.68 3.74 8.88
CA VAL A 240 -29.32 2.45 9.26
C VAL A 240 -30.29 2.66 10.42
N ALA A 241 -31.21 1.71 10.63
CA ALA A 241 -32.17 1.79 11.73
C ALA A 241 -31.48 1.71 13.11
N HIS A 242 -32.13 2.25 14.15
CA HIS A 242 -31.56 2.38 15.50
C HIS A 242 -31.11 1.03 16.10
N ASP A 243 -31.80 -0.05 15.78
CA ASP A 243 -31.56 -1.42 16.23
C ASP A 243 -30.67 -2.24 15.28
N GLU A 244 -30.33 -1.71 14.10
CA GLU A 244 -29.46 -2.38 13.15
C GLU A 244 -27.97 -2.10 13.45
N PRO A 245 -27.07 -3.10 13.30
CA PRO A 245 -25.64 -2.89 13.47
C PRO A 245 -25.09 -1.83 12.52
N THR A 246 -24.30 -0.92 13.06
CA THR A 246 -23.58 0.13 12.31
C THR A 246 -22.65 -0.50 11.27
N PHE A 247 -21.91 -1.53 11.68
CA PHE A 247 -21.06 -2.36 10.81
C PHE A 247 -21.60 -3.78 10.80
N LYS A 248 -22.22 -4.22 9.70
CA LYS A 248 -22.83 -5.55 9.64
C LYS A 248 -21.80 -6.58 9.19
N ALA A 249 -21.44 -7.53 10.06
CA ALA A 249 -20.63 -8.69 9.70
C ALA A 249 -21.50 -9.70 8.94
N VAL A 250 -21.07 -10.09 7.74
CA VAL A 250 -21.85 -10.97 6.85
C VAL A 250 -20.96 -12.06 6.24
N GLY A 251 -21.56 -13.09 5.66
CA GLY A 251 -20.82 -14.09 4.89
C GLY A 251 -20.22 -13.51 3.60
N LYS A 252 -19.10 -14.07 3.13
CA LYS A 252 -18.39 -13.60 1.92
C LYS A 252 -19.31 -13.47 0.70
N LYS A 253 -20.15 -14.49 0.44
CA LYS A 253 -21.11 -14.46 -0.68
C LYS A 253 -22.14 -13.34 -0.55
N GLU A 254 -22.63 -13.09 0.67
CA GLU A 254 -23.58 -12.01 0.94
C GLU A 254 -22.93 -10.64 0.69
N LEU A 255 -21.70 -10.44 1.16
CA LEU A 255 -20.93 -9.22 0.90
C LEU A 255 -20.84 -8.94 -0.61
N PHE A 256 -20.33 -9.89 -1.40
CA PHE A 256 -20.12 -9.67 -2.83
C PHE A 256 -21.42 -9.43 -3.60
N LYS A 257 -22.52 -10.09 -3.21
CA LYS A 257 -23.83 -9.91 -3.85
C LYS A 257 -24.48 -8.56 -3.53
N ASN A 258 -24.34 -8.08 -2.29
CA ASN A 258 -25.11 -6.95 -1.79
C ASN A 258 -24.37 -5.60 -1.90
N SER A 259 -23.05 -5.62 -2.08
CA SER A 259 -22.25 -4.40 -2.19
C SER A 259 -22.34 -3.73 -3.57
N ASP A 260 -22.41 -2.39 -3.54
CA ASP A 260 -22.26 -1.55 -4.74
C ASP A 260 -20.79 -1.15 -4.95
N VAL A 261 -20.03 -1.05 -3.86
CA VAL A 261 -18.58 -0.86 -3.85
C VAL A 261 -17.97 -1.93 -2.96
N ILE A 262 -16.97 -2.66 -3.46
CA ILE A 262 -16.18 -3.63 -2.68
C ILE A 262 -14.77 -3.09 -2.58
N SER A 263 -14.24 -2.96 -1.36
CA SER A 263 -12.89 -2.49 -1.10
C SER A 263 -12.10 -3.51 -0.27
N LEU A 264 -10.89 -3.83 -0.73
CA LEU A 264 -10.00 -4.81 -0.08
C LEU A 264 -9.08 -4.11 0.94
N HIS A 265 -9.12 -4.59 2.18
CA HIS A 265 -8.27 -4.18 3.31
C HIS A 265 -7.75 -5.41 4.07
N TYR A 266 -7.11 -6.33 3.33
CA TYR A 266 -6.73 -7.66 3.81
C TYR A 266 -5.21 -7.84 3.79
N VAL A 267 -4.66 -8.49 4.82
CA VAL A 267 -3.23 -8.82 4.87
C VAL A 267 -2.94 -9.99 3.91
N LEU A 268 -1.98 -9.82 3.01
CA LEU A 268 -1.55 -10.91 2.13
C LEU A 268 -0.79 -11.98 2.93
N SER A 269 -1.16 -13.23 2.72
CA SER A 269 -0.58 -14.42 3.32
C SER A 269 -0.81 -15.61 2.38
N PRO A 270 -0.20 -16.77 2.62
CA PRO A 270 -0.52 -17.99 1.86
C PRO A 270 -2.03 -18.33 1.86
N ARG A 271 -2.75 -18.02 2.95
CA ARG A 271 -4.19 -18.31 3.10
C ARG A 271 -5.10 -17.28 2.41
N SER A 272 -4.60 -16.08 2.13
CA SER A 272 -5.37 -14.97 1.52
C SER A 272 -4.95 -14.65 0.09
N ARG A 273 -3.94 -15.35 -0.45
CA ARG A 273 -3.59 -15.26 -1.87
C ARG A 273 -4.77 -15.77 -2.72
N GLY A 274 -5.20 -14.97 -3.69
CA GLY A 274 -6.35 -15.28 -4.52
C GLY A 274 -7.68 -15.35 -3.74
N ILE A 275 -7.78 -14.69 -2.58
CA ILE A 275 -9.02 -14.64 -1.79
C ILE A 275 -10.19 -14.06 -2.58
N VAL A 276 -9.95 -13.31 -3.66
CA VAL A 276 -10.98 -12.93 -4.64
C VAL A 276 -10.65 -13.61 -5.96
N GLY A 277 -11.41 -14.65 -6.29
CA GLY A 277 -11.29 -15.39 -7.56
C GLY A 277 -12.50 -15.19 -8.47
N ALA A 278 -12.59 -16.03 -9.52
CA ALA A 278 -13.70 -15.99 -10.48
C ALA A 278 -15.08 -16.16 -9.82
N GLN A 279 -15.16 -16.94 -8.74
CA GLN A 279 -16.41 -17.15 -8.01
C GLN A 279 -16.90 -15.85 -7.35
N GLU A 280 -16.04 -15.17 -6.60
CA GLU A 280 -16.38 -13.90 -5.92
C GLU A 280 -16.71 -12.79 -6.92
N LEU A 281 -15.88 -12.64 -7.96
CA LEU A 281 -16.14 -11.71 -9.06
C LEU A 281 -17.47 -12.03 -9.76
N GLY A 282 -17.79 -13.32 -9.86
CA GLY A 282 -19.06 -13.82 -10.38
C GLY A 282 -20.29 -13.41 -9.58
N TRP A 283 -20.14 -13.15 -8.28
CA TRP A 283 -21.22 -12.74 -7.39
C TRP A 283 -21.49 -11.24 -7.37
N MET A 284 -20.57 -10.43 -7.88
CA MET A 284 -20.72 -8.98 -7.91
C MET A 284 -21.90 -8.53 -8.77
N LYS A 285 -22.49 -7.40 -8.41
CA LYS A 285 -23.48 -6.71 -9.24
C LYS A 285 -22.83 -6.21 -10.54
N PRO A 286 -23.55 -6.19 -11.67
CA PRO A 286 -23.07 -5.53 -12.89
C PRO A 286 -22.74 -4.05 -12.69
N SER A 287 -23.43 -3.37 -11.78
CA SER A 287 -23.16 -1.97 -11.40
C SER A 287 -22.00 -1.81 -10.41
N GLY A 288 -21.40 -2.91 -9.94
CA GLY A 288 -20.44 -2.92 -8.83
C GLY A 288 -19.09 -2.31 -9.19
N LEU A 289 -18.45 -1.70 -8.19
CA LEU A 289 -17.08 -1.19 -8.24
C LEU A 289 -16.18 -2.04 -7.34
N LEU A 290 -15.00 -2.42 -7.81
CA LEU A 290 -14.00 -3.16 -7.03
C LEU A 290 -12.73 -2.32 -6.83
N ILE A 291 -12.26 -2.23 -5.59
CA ILE A 291 -11.13 -1.39 -5.20
C ILE A 291 -10.09 -2.26 -4.48
N ASN A 292 -8.82 -2.17 -4.89
CA ASN A 292 -7.73 -2.81 -4.19
C ASN A 292 -6.57 -1.82 -3.96
N THR A 293 -6.36 -1.47 -2.69
CA THR A 293 -5.21 -0.69 -2.20
C THR A 293 -4.40 -1.46 -1.15
N SER A 294 -4.56 -2.79 -1.11
CA SER A 294 -3.89 -3.66 -0.14
C SER A 294 -2.66 -4.33 -0.77
N ARG A 295 -2.88 -5.42 -1.52
CA ARG A 295 -1.85 -6.17 -2.26
C ARG A 295 -2.47 -6.79 -3.52
N GLY A 296 -1.77 -6.75 -4.64
CA GLY A 296 -2.25 -7.31 -5.90
C GLY A 296 -2.63 -8.80 -5.82
N PRO A 297 -1.78 -9.68 -5.23
CA PRO A 297 -2.04 -11.12 -5.17
C PRO A 297 -3.25 -11.56 -4.32
N LEU A 298 -3.98 -10.64 -3.67
CA LEU A 298 -5.26 -10.95 -3.05
C LEU A 298 -6.34 -11.29 -4.08
N ILE A 299 -6.22 -10.75 -5.30
CA ILE A 299 -7.13 -11.03 -6.41
C ILE A 299 -6.43 -11.97 -7.39
N HIS A 300 -7.15 -12.96 -7.90
CA HIS A 300 -6.64 -13.80 -8.98
C HIS A 300 -6.61 -13.00 -10.30
N GLU A 301 -5.42 -12.54 -10.71
CA GLU A 301 -5.23 -11.58 -11.81
C GLU A 301 -5.94 -12.00 -13.11
N ALA A 302 -5.79 -13.24 -13.55
CA ALA A 302 -6.44 -13.71 -14.79
C ALA A 302 -7.97 -13.63 -14.72
N ALA A 303 -8.56 -13.94 -13.56
CA ALA A 303 -10.02 -13.89 -13.40
C ALA A 303 -10.52 -12.45 -13.38
N LEU A 304 -9.72 -11.53 -12.83
CA LEU A 304 -10.01 -10.10 -12.84
C LEU A 304 -9.95 -9.53 -14.26
N LEU A 305 -8.90 -9.87 -15.02
CA LEU A 305 -8.77 -9.46 -16.42
C LEU A 305 -9.95 -9.94 -17.25
N ASP A 306 -10.37 -11.20 -17.11
CA ASP A 306 -11.55 -11.73 -17.83
C ASP A 306 -12.85 -11.00 -17.44
N THR A 307 -13.00 -10.69 -16.15
CA THR A 307 -14.15 -9.92 -15.63
C THR A 307 -14.21 -8.52 -16.23
N ILE A 308 -13.06 -7.85 -16.35
CA ILE A 308 -12.95 -6.49 -16.90
C ILE A 308 -13.16 -6.50 -18.41
N ARG A 309 -12.51 -7.41 -19.14
CA ARG A 309 -12.61 -7.51 -20.60
C ARG A 309 -14.03 -7.82 -21.07
N SER A 310 -14.81 -8.53 -20.26
CA SER A 310 -16.21 -8.84 -20.55
C SER A 310 -17.20 -7.78 -20.06
N GLY A 311 -16.74 -6.71 -19.40
CA GLY A 311 -17.62 -5.66 -18.88
C GLY A 311 -18.57 -6.14 -17.79
N ARG A 312 -18.24 -7.24 -17.09
CA ARG A 312 -19.16 -7.91 -16.16
C ARG A 312 -19.52 -7.04 -14.96
N ILE A 313 -18.61 -6.17 -14.53
CA ILE A 313 -18.83 -5.18 -13.47
C ILE A 313 -18.60 -3.77 -14.02
N ARG A 314 -19.02 -2.75 -13.29
CA ARG A 314 -18.96 -1.37 -13.80
C ARG A 314 -17.53 -0.85 -13.86
N GLY A 315 -16.69 -1.20 -12.88
CA GLY A 315 -15.30 -0.80 -12.91
C GLY A 315 -14.44 -1.31 -11.78
N VAL A 316 -13.14 -1.14 -11.94
CA VAL A 316 -12.08 -1.58 -11.03
C VAL A 316 -11.09 -0.42 -10.81
N ALA A 317 -10.67 -0.22 -9.57
CA ALA A 317 -9.58 0.69 -9.23
C ALA A 317 -8.46 -0.07 -8.48
N LEU A 318 -7.25 -0.08 -9.01
CA LEU A 318 -6.10 -0.79 -8.43
C LEU A 318 -4.96 0.20 -8.12
N ASP A 319 -4.43 0.13 -6.92
CA ASP A 319 -3.17 0.77 -6.54
C ASP A 319 -2.01 -0.25 -6.46
N VAL A 320 -2.32 -1.54 -6.56
CA VAL A 320 -1.38 -2.64 -6.29
C VAL A 320 -1.52 -3.75 -7.34
N PHE A 321 -0.42 -4.42 -7.64
CA PHE A 321 -0.29 -5.39 -8.73
C PHE A 321 0.41 -6.69 -8.26
N ASP A 322 0.32 -7.76 -9.04
CA ASP A 322 0.99 -9.04 -8.70
C ASP A 322 2.51 -8.92 -8.79
N ILE A 323 3.01 -8.26 -9.85
CA ILE A 323 4.39 -7.83 -9.97
C ILE A 323 4.46 -6.32 -9.82
N GLU A 324 5.33 -5.89 -8.91
CA GLU A 324 5.67 -4.49 -8.71
C GLU A 324 7.19 -4.31 -8.76
N PRO A 325 7.72 -3.33 -9.51
CA PRO A 325 6.99 -2.39 -10.37
C PRO A 325 6.30 -3.09 -11.54
N LEU A 326 5.19 -2.51 -12.00
CA LEU A 326 4.38 -3.07 -13.07
C LEU A 326 5.19 -3.16 -14.38
N PRO A 327 5.42 -4.36 -14.95
CA PRO A 327 6.20 -4.55 -16.17
C PRO A 327 5.67 -3.74 -17.36
N ALA A 328 6.56 -3.35 -18.27
CA ALA A 328 6.20 -2.52 -19.43
C ALA A 328 5.22 -3.22 -20.39
N ASP A 329 5.34 -4.53 -20.52
CA ASP A 329 4.50 -5.43 -21.32
C ASP A 329 3.25 -5.94 -20.58
N SER A 330 3.02 -5.46 -19.35
CA SER A 330 1.85 -5.87 -18.58
C SER A 330 0.54 -5.52 -19.31
N PRO A 331 -0.49 -6.40 -19.28
CA PRO A 331 -1.81 -6.09 -19.85
C PRO A 331 -2.39 -4.80 -19.26
N TRP A 332 -2.13 -4.53 -17.98
CA TRP A 332 -2.54 -3.31 -17.28
C TRP A 332 -2.06 -2.02 -17.97
N ARG A 333 -0.93 -2.05 -18.69
CA ARG A 333 -0.39 -0.89 -19.43
C ARG A 333 -0.77 -0.89 -20.91
N SER A 334 -0.96 -2.05 -21.51
CA SER A 334 -1.01 -2.21 -22.97
C SER A 334 -2.42 -2.36 -23.53
N GLU A 335 -3.40 -2.78 -22.73
CA GLU A 335 -4.79 -2.88 -23.18
C GLU A 335 -5.49 -1.52 -23.22
N SER A 336 -6.34 -1.34 -24.23
CA SER A 336 -7.27 -0.22 -24.30
C SER A 336 -8.45 -0.50 -23.37
N TRP A 337 -8.36 0.00 -22.13
CA TRP A 337 -9.37 -0.18 -21.09
C TRP A 337 -10.64 0.66 -21.34
N ASP A 338 -10.53 1.75 -22.10
CA ASP A 338 -11.65 2.64 -22.41
C ASP A 338 -12.49 2.16 -23.60
N GLU A 339 -12.22 0.95 -24.12
CA GLU A 339 -13.05 0.33 -25.15
C GLU A 339 -14.46 0.02 -24.65
N LYS A 340 -15.46 0.39 -25.46
CA LYS A 340 -16.87 0.16 -25.15
C LYS A 340 -17.13 -1.34 -24.93
N GLY A 341 -17.81 -1.67 -23.84
CA GLY A 341 -18.14 -3.04 -23.47
C GLY A 341 -17.17 -3.66 -22.46
N LYS A 342 -16.03 -3.01 -22.18
CA LYS A 342 -15.17 -3.36 -21.04
C LYS A 342 -15.59 -2.62 -19.77
N SER A 343 -15.19 -3.15 -18.62
CA SER A 343 -15.29 -2.45 -17.35
C SER A 343 -14.31 -1.29 -17.32
N ARG A 344 -14.70 -0.19 -16.66
CA ARG A 344 -13.80 0.94 -16.45
C ARG A 344 -12.61 0.55 -15.57
N VAL A 345 -11.40 1.00 -15.90
CA VAL A 345 -10.19 0.71 -15.13
C VAL A 345 -9.53 2.01 -14.67
N LEU A 346 -9.19 2.10 -13.38
CA LEU A 346 -8.41 3.18 -12.80
C LEU A 346 -7.18 2.60 -12.10
N LEU A 347 -5.99 3.09 -12.43
CA LEU A 347 -4.73 2.56 -11.91
C LEU A 347 -3.90 3.64 -11.23
N THR A 348 -3.26 3.32 -10.11
CA THR A 348 -2.24 4.15 -9.47
C THR A 348 -1.02 3.30 -9.08
N PRO A 349 0.20 3.87 -9.06
CA PRO A 349 1.44 3.10 -8.93
C PRO A 349 1.86 2.87 -7.46
N HIS A 350 1.02 2.21 -6.66
CA HIS A 350 1.28 1.89 -5.24
C HIS A 350 1.58 3.13 -4.39
N MET A 351 0.65 4.07 -4.44
CA MET A 351 0.73 5.39 -3.81
C MET A 351 0.04 5.46 -2.45
N GLY A 352 -0.58 4.37 -1.97
CA GLY A 352 -1.36 4.36 -0.72
C GLY A 352 -0.63 4.82 0.54
N TYR A 353 0.70 4.85 0.57
CA TYR A 353 1.49 5.42 1.68
C TYR A 353 2.40 6.59 1.25
N VAL A 354 2.40 6.92 -0.05
CA VAL A 354 3.33 7.87 -0.65
C VAL A 354 2.77 9.28 -0.49
N GLU A 355 2.94 9.80 0.72
CA GLU A 355 2.57 11.15 1.14
C GLU A 355 3.84 11.89 1.58
N GLU A 356 3.95 13.17 1.23
CA GLU A 356 5.14 13.99 1.48
C GLU A 356 5.57 13.92 2.95
N GLU A 357 4.67 14.20 3.89
CA GLU A 357 4.97 14.19 5.33
C GLU A 357 5.40 12.80 5.82
N THR A 358 4.76 11.74 5.29
CA THR A 358 5.06 10.36 5.68
C THR A 358 6.47 9.97 5.23
N LEU A 359 6.85 10.25 3.98
CA LEU A 359 8.16 9.92 3.44
C LEU A 359 9.26 10.76 4.10
N GLN A 360 9.04 12.07 4.27
CA GLN A 360 9.98 12.97 4.95
C GLN A 360 10.30 12.48 6.36
N THR A 361 9.26 12.12 7.13
CA THR A 361 9.42 11.59 8.50
C THR A 361 10.24 10.29 8.52
N TRP A 362 9.98 9.36 7.60
CA TRP A 362 10.72 8.10 7.53
C TRP A 362 12.19 8.30 7.13
N TYR A 363 12.48 9.19 6.19
CA TYR A 363 13.86 9.50 5.84
C TYR A 363 14.59 10.18 7.01
N ASP A 364 13.94 11.10 7.72
CA ASP A 364 14.52 11.77 8.87
C ASP A 364 14.91 10.81 10.00
N GLU A 365 14.03 9.85 10.32
CA GLU A 365 14.32 8.77 11.29
C GLU A 365 15.41 7.81 10.81
N THR A 366 15.42 7.51 9.52
CA THR A 366 16.45 6.67 8.91
C THR A 366 17.81 7.34 9.01
N VAL A 367 17.90 8.63 8.67
CA VAL A 367 19.13 9.41 8.78
C VAL A 367 19.62 9.49 10.21
N GLU A 368 18.73 9.65 11.21
CA GLU A 368 19.15 9.66 12.61
C GLU A 368 19.84 8.34 12.99
N ASN A 369 19.31 7.22 12.51
CA ASN A 369 19.91 5.91 12.74
C ASN A 369 21.21 5.71 11.96
N VAL A 370 21.32 6.25 10.74
CA VAL A 370 22.57 6.23 9.98
C VAL A 370 23.65 7.06 10.67
N GLU A 371 23.32 8.25 11.17
CA GLU A 371 24.22 9.08 11.97
C GLU A 371 24.70 8.35 13.23
N ARG A 372 23.78 7.67 13.94
CA ARG A 372 24.13 6.84 15.10
C ARG A 372 25.05 5.70 14.71
N TYR A 373 24.76 5.01 13.60
CA TYR A 373 25.55 3.89 13.09
C TYR A 373 27.00 4.30 12.79
N VAL A 374 27.20 5.37 12.00
CA VAL A 374 28.56 5.83 11.63
C VAL A 374 29.33 6.45 12.81
N GLN A 375 28.64 6.78 13.91
CA GLN A 375 29.24 7.27 15.16
C GLN A 375 29.45 6.15 16.20
N GLY A 376 29.08 4.91 15.90
CA GLY A 376 29.16 3.80 16.87
C GLY A 376 28.19 3.94 18.06
N LYS A 377 27.10 4.68 17.90
CA LYS A 377 26.07 4.90 18.92
C LYS A 377 24.97 3.84 18.85
N GLN A 378 24.21 3.72 19.93
CA GLN A 378 23.05 2.84 19.98
C GLN A 378 21.98 3.28 18.96
N LEU A 379 21.56 2.32 18.13
CA LEU A 379 20.48 2.47 17.16
C LEU A 379 19.12 2.47 17.86
N LEU A 380 18.20 3.26 17.32
CA LEU A 380 16.80 3.31 17.74
C LEU A 380 16.00 2.24 17.02
N HIS A 381 14.87 1.81 17.59
CA HIS A 381 13.88 0.96 16.92
C HIS A 381 14.44 -0.31 16.24
N ARG A 382 15.51 -0.88 16.81
CA ARG A 382 16.11 -2.12 16.34
C ARG A 382 15.15 -3.29 16.57
N LEU A 383 14.89 -4.07 15.52
CA LEU A 383 14.01 -5.24 15.52
C LEU A 383 14.77 -6.56 15.67
N VAL A 384 16.00 -6.62 15.14
CA VAL A 384 16.90 -7.78 15.16
C VAL A 384 18.31 -7.31 15.49
#